data_AF-A0A176RUB1-F1
#
_entry.id   AF-A0A176RUB1-F1
#
_cell.length_a   1.000
_cell.length_b   1.000
_cell.length_c   1.000
_cell.angle_alpha   90.00
_cell.angle_beta   90.00
_cell.angle_gamma   90.00
#
_symmetry.space_group_name_H-M   'P 1'
#
loop_
_entity.id
_entity.type
_entity.pdbx_description
1 polymer ?
#
loop_
_entity_poly.entity_id
_entity_poly.type
_entity_poly.pdbx_seq_one_letter_code
_entity_poly.pdbx_strand_id
1 'polypeptide(L)'
;MSDEQNWIDLLAGKSVPDASPKTVRDAQIFRGALLSHANKPKDDIPYPHILKNVLSQLEKEGFISPPWYKKWYLELKKWICGKSEKNYCMGVWAFATVFVLMVGLTLTCQLSGLCSSPENPIDTTFQTIYANQTTQTEEKLRELKFRWERDGANVQAFSPNAPVSKAAKAFGAGLLSGREALLGQVALQESWLKTQWKNDFELGRWTILLWTASHHDLPETFWDQQRDIFSQLKAAFVARAETKKVLFQLEKKIEPHLEKLPADGKKALRFNLKKMMDFLAPEKLQ
;
A
#
# COMPACT_ATOMS: atom_id res chain seq x y z
N MET A 1 24.81 19.15 -0.88
CA MET A 1 23.54 19.38 -1.61
C MET A 1 22.50 19.72 -0.56
N SER A 2 21.67 20.76 -0.73
CA SER A 2 20.68 21.11 0.30
C SER A 2 19.55 20.07 0.32
N ASP A 3 18.97 19.84 1.50
CA ASP A 3 17.85 18.91 1.66
C ASP A 3 16.67 19.25 0.73
N GLU A 4 16.47 20.55 0.46
CA GLU A 4 15.46 21.05 -0.48
C GLU A 4 15.71 20.57 -1.92
N GLN A 5 16.96 20.62 -2.39
CA GLN A 5 17.30 20.17 -3.74
C GLN A 5 17.12 18.66 -3.89
N ASN A 6 17.48 17.90 -2.86
CA ASN A 6 17.26 16.44 -2.80
C ASN A 6 15.77 16.11 -2.91
N TRP A 7 14.90 16.83 -2.21
CA TRP A 7 13.45 16.65 -2.31
C TRP A 7 12.91 16.98 -3.70
N ILE A 8 13.36 18.08 -4.32
CA ILE A 8 12.95 18.44 -5.68
C ILE A 8 13.37 17.37 -6.69
N ASP A 9 14.61 16.87 -6.59
CA ASP A 9 15.09 15.83 -7.48
C ASP A 9 14.33 14.51 -7.29
N LEU A 10 13.98 14.12 -6.06
CA LEU A 10 13.12 12.96 -5.79
C LEU A 10 11.70 13.14 -6.35
N LEU A 11 11.10 14.33 -6.20
CA LEU A 11 9.78 14.63 -6.77
C LEU A 11 9.77 14.68 -8.30
N ALA A 12 10.90 15.04 -8.91
CA ALA A 12 11.11 14.94 -10.36
C ALA A 12 11.30 13.48 -10.83
N GLY A 13 11.44 12.52 -9.90
CA GLY A 13 11.67 11.10 -10.18
C GLY A 13 13.14 10.75 -10.42
N LYS A 14 14.09 11.60 -10.02
CA LYS A 14 15.52 11.31 -10.04
C LYS A 14 15.94 10.56 -8.77
N SER A 15 17.00 9.76 -8.87
CA SER A 15 17.63 9.13 -7.71
C SER A 15 18.55 10.12 -6.99
N VAL A 16 18.53 10.08 -5.65
CA VAL A 16 19.44 10.86 -4.79
C VAL A 16 20.26 9.86 -3.96
N PRO A 17 21.60 9.79 -4.12
CA PRO A 17 22.43 8.71 -3.58
C PRO A 17 22.36 8.51 -2.06
N ASP A 18 22.18 9.60 -1.31
CA ASP A 18 22.19 9.59 0.16
C ASP A 18 20.79 9.80 0.77
N ALA A 19 19.73 9.76 -0.04
CA ALA A 19 18.38 9.91 0.48
C ALA A 19 17.98 8.67 1.29
N SER A 20 17.46 8.88 2.50
CA SER A 20 16.97 7.77 3.31
C SER A 20 15.84 7.03 2.57
N PRO A 21 15.73 5.69 2.68
CA PRO A 21 14.66 4.92 2.03
C PRO A 21 13.26 5.46 2.35
N LYS A 22 13.07 6.01 3.55
CA LYS A 22 11.83 6.67 3.96
C LYS A 22 11.57 7.94 3.15
N THR A 23 12.56 8.82 3.00
CA THR A 23 12.47 10.06 2.20
C THR A 23 12.14 9.76 0.74
N VAL A 24 12.76 8.73 0.17
CA VAL A 24 12.46 8.27 -1.20
C VAL A 24 11.01 7.82 -1.33
N ARG A 25 10.53 7.00 -0.39
CA ARG A 25 9.13 6.53 -0.35
C ARG A 25 8.15 7.70 -0.22
N ASP A 26 8.39 8.63 0.70
CA ASP A 26 7.51 9.78 0.93
C ASP A 26 7.42 10.69 -0.31
N ALA A 27 8.56 10.95 -0.98
CA ALA A 27 8.59 11.72 -2.22
C ALA A 27 7.85 11.00 -3.37
N GLN A 28 7.96 9.68 -3.48
CA GLN A 28 7.21 8.91 -4.47
C GLN A 28 5.69 8.96 -4.22
N ILE A 29 5.25 8.86 -2.96
CA ILE A 29 3.83 9.01 -2.58
C ILE A 29 3.33 10.40 -2.97
N PHE A 30 4.08 11.45 -2.62
CA PHE A 30 3.69 12.83 -2.93
C PHE A 30 3.63 13.09 -4.43
N ARG A 31 4.63 12.61 -5.18
CA ARG A 31 4.64 12.68 -6.65
C ARG A 31 3.46 11.94 -7.27
N GLY A 32 3.13 10.74 -6.77
CA GLY A 32 1.96 9.97 -7.20
C GLY A 32 0.66 10.74 -7.00
N ALA A 33 0.50 11.37 -5.83
CA ALA A 33 -0.64 12.23 -5.53
C ALA A 33 -0.74 13.43 -6.49
N LEU A 34 0.38 14.12 -6.74
CA LEU A 34 0.42 15.25 -7.68
C LEU A 34 0.05 14.83 -9.12
N LEU A 35 0.62 13.74 -9.62
CA LEU A 35 0.36 13.24 -10.97
C LEU A 35 -1.09 12.75 -11.13
N SER A 36 -1.65 12.12 -10.10
CA SER A 36 -3.06 11.71 -10.09
C SER A 36 -4.02 12.92 -10.23
N HIS A 37 -3.58 14.08 -9.75
CA HIS A 37 -4.36 15.31 -9.79
C HIS A 37 -4.14 16.10 -11.08
N ALA A 38 -2.94 16.03 -11.68
CA ALA A 38 -2.61 16.67 -12.95
C ALA A 38 -3.33 16.05 -14.16
N ASN A 39 -3.71 14.76 -14.07
CA ASN A 39 -4.42 14.05 -15.14
C ASN A 39 -5.93 14.30 -15.18
N LYS A 40 -6.48 15.15 -14.30
CA LYS A 40 -7.90 15.57 -14.39
C LYS A 40 -8.01 16.66 -15.47
N PRO A 41 -9.02 16.59 -16.38
CA PRO A 41 -9.14 17.52 -17.50
C PRO A 41 -9.16 18.98 -17.02
N LYS A 42 -8.37 19.80 -17.73
CA LYS A 42 -7.98 21.17 -17.38
C LYS A 42 -9.17 22.11 -17.32
N ASP A 43 -9.52 22.54 -16.12
CA ASP A 43 -9.81 23.94 -15.90
C ASP A 43 -8.50 24.57 -15.37
N ASP A 44 -8.06 25.68 -15.97
CA ASP A 44 -6.84 26.42 -15.59
C ASP A 44 -7.01 27.02 -14.19
N ILE A 45 -6.76 26.21 -13.16
CA ILE A 45 -6.78 26.66 -11.77
C ILE A 45 -5.36 27.10 -11.38
N PRO A 46 -5.10 28.39 -11.12
CA PRO A 46 -3.77 28.86 -10.75
C PRO A 46 -3.29 28.32 -9.38
N TYR A 47 -1.97 28.24 -9.22
CA TYR A 47 -1.34 27.97 -7.91
C TYR A 47 -1.66 29.16 -7.00
N PRO A 48 -2.31 29.00 -5.82
CA PRO A 48 -2.06 28.00 -4.78
C PRO A 48 -3.16 26.93 -4.58
N HIS A 49 -4.14 26.83 -5.48
CA HIS A 49 -5.32 25.99 -5.28
C HIS A 49 -5.04 24.48 -5.43
N ILE A 50 -3.99 24.10 -6.19
CA ILE A 50 -3.54 22.70 -6.33
C ILE A 50 -3.10 22.15 -4.98
N LEU A 51 -2.30 22.93 -4.21
CA LEU A 51 -1.87 22.53 -2.87
C LEU A 51 -3.06 22.38 -1.92
N LYS A 52 -4.02 23.31 -1.99
CA LYS A 52 -5.27 23.22 -1.20
C LYS A 52 -6.07 21.96 -1.54
N ASN A 53 -6.16 21.60 -2.82
CA ASN A 53 -6.88 20.41 -3.26
C ASN A 53 -6.17 19.12 -2.85
N VAL A 54 -4.83 19.07 -2.93
CA VAL A 54 -4.02 17.95 -2.43
C VAL A 54 -4.20 17.80 -0.92
N LEU A 55 -4.13 18.90 -0.16
CA LEU A 55 -4.37 18.88 1.30
C LEU A 55 -5.79 18.45 1.66
N SER A 56 -6.81 18.93 0.94
CA SER A 56 -8.20 18.50 1.12
C SER A 56 -8.44 17.04 0.72
N GLN A 57 -7.71 16.52 -0.26
CA GLN A 57 -7.77 15.12 -0.65
C GLN A 57 -7.11 14.22 0.42
N LEU A 58 -5.95 14.63 0.95
CA LEU A 58 -5.30 13.97 2.09
C LEU A 58 -6.17 14.00 3.36
N GLU A 59 -6.93 15.08 3.57
CA GLU A 59 -7.98 15.18 4.61
C GLU A 59 -9.13 14.18 4.34
N LYS A 60 -9.61 14.09 3.10
CA LYS A 60 -10.68 13.18 2.68
C LYS A 60 -10.29 11.70 2.77
N GLU A 61 -9.03 11.39 2.48
CA GLU A 61 -8.49 10.03 2.52
C GLU A 61 -8.10 9.59 3.95
N GLY A 62 -8.19 10.50 4.92
CA GLY A 62 -7.99 10.22 6.35
C GLY A 62 -6.53 10.29 6.79
N PHE A 63 -5.62 10.73 5.92
CA PHE A 63 -4.23 11.01 6.29
C PHE A 63 -4.10 12.26 7.18
N ILE A 64 -5.09 13.16 7.11
CA ILE A 64 -5.22 14.32 7.98
C ILE A 64 -6.61 14.30 8.61
N SER A 65 -6.74 13.73 9.80
CA SER A 65 -7.95 13.86 10.64
C SER A 65 -7.53 13.74 12.09
N PRO A 66 -7.75 14.78 12.92
CA PRO A 66 -9.06 14.88 13.58
C PRO A 66 -9.72 16.30 13.61
N PRO A 67 -11.02 16.40 13.99
CA PRO A 67 -11.84 17.63 13.92
C PRO A 67 -11.39 18.80 14.81
N TRP A 68 -10.52 18.55 15.79
CA TRP A 68 -10.00 19.60 16.66
C TRP A 68 -9.08 20.58 15.92
N TYR A 69 -8.41 20.15 14.84
CA TYR A 69 -7.50 21.02 14.08
C TYR A 69 -8.23 22.21 13.42
N LYS A 70 -9.46 22.01 12.95
CA LYS A 70 -10.25 23.05 12.28
C LYS A 70 -10.77 24.10 13.25
N LYS A 71 -11.26 23.66 14.43
CA LYS A 71 -11.66 24.53 15.54
C LYS A 71 -10.44 25.29 16.08
N TRP A 72 -9.33 24.59 16.23
CA TRP A 72 -8.07 25.15 16.69
C TRP A 72 -7.48 26.18 15.72
N TYR A 73 -7.45 25.90 14.41
CA TYR A 73 -6.97 26.85 13.40
C TYR A 73 -7.79 28.14 13.36
N LEU A 74 -9.11 28.03 13.54
CA LEU A 74 -10.01 29.18 13.62
C LEU A 74 -9.82 30.00 14.91
N GLU A 75 -9.62 29.34 16.06
CA GLU A 75 -9.31 30.00 17.32
C GLU A 75 -7.91 30.65 17.29
N LEU A 76 -6.92 29.96 16.74
CA LEU A 76 -5.56 30.48 16.53
C LEU A 76 -5.59 31.71 15.62
N LYS A 77 -6.36 31.67 14.53
CA LYS A 77 -6.51 32.80 13.61
C LYS A 77 -7.20 33.99 14.27
N LYS A 78 -8.26 33.76 15.07
CA LYS A 78 -8.92 34.82 15.86
C LYS A 78 -7.98 35.43 16.90
N TRP A 79 -7.16 34.59 17.53
CA TRP A 79 -6.25 34.98 18.58
C TRP A 79 -5.02 35.75 18.06
N ILE A 80 -4.48 35.36 16.89
CA ILE A 80 -3.39 36.08 16.21
C ILE A 80 -3.86 37.43 15.66
N CYS A 81 -5.10 37.53 15.17
CA CYS A 81 -5.63 38.76 14.59
C CYS A 81 -6.31 39.70 15.60
N GLY A 82 -6.63 39.24 16.82
CA GLY A 82 -7.32 40.01 17.85
C GLY A 82 -6.38 40.54 18.93
N LYS A 83 -5.90 41.78 18.77
CA LYS A 83 -4.96 42.43 19.71
C LYS A 83 -5.69 43.16 20.85
N SER A 84 -5.31 42.92 22.11
CA SER A 84 -5.36 43.92 23.19
C SER A 84 -4.29 43.61 24.26
N GLU A 85 -3.55 44.65 24.63
CA GLU A 85 -2.28 44.63 25.32
C GLU A 85 -2.43 44.58 26.86
N LYS A 86 -1.54 43.82 27.54
CA LYS A 86 -0.90 44.11 28.85
C LYS A 86 -0.85 43.02 29.93
N ASN A 87 -1.59 41.90 29.87
CA ASN A 87 -1.43 40.81 30.88
C ASN A 87 -1.15 39.41 30.29
N TYR A 88 -0.65 39.34 29.05
CA TYR A 88 -0.63 38.10 28.27
C TYR A 88 0.61 37.20 28.43
N CYS A 89 1.74 37.69 28.94
CA CYS A 89 2.99 36.91 28.86
C CYS A 89 2.89 35.56 29.59
N MET A 90 2.39 35.51 30.83
CA MET A 90 2.47 34.28 31.63
C MET A 90 1.54 33.16 31.10
N GLY A 91 0.38 33.51 30.57
CA GLY A 91 -0.54 32.53 29.96
C GLY A 91 -0.05 31.99 28.63
N VAL A 92 0.60 32.83 27.81
CA VAL A 92 1.13 32.41 26.50
C VAL A 92 2.24 31.38 26.65
N TRP A 93 3.14 31.57 27.61
CA TRP A 93 4.22 30.60 27.87
C TRP A 93 3.68 29.25 28.33
N ALA A 94 2.73 29.23 29.27
CA ALA A 94 2.14 27.98 29.76
C ALA A 94 1.44 27.17 28.64
N PHE A 95 0.68 27.84 27.76
CA PHE A 95 0.03 27.18 26.63
C PHE A 95 1.03 26.69 25.57
N ALA A 96 2.07 27.47 25.27
CA ALA A 96 3.12 27.06 24.34
C ALA A 96 3.85 25.81 24.86
N THR A 97 4.16 25.74 26.16
CA THR A 97 4.83 24.58 26.76
C THR A 97 3.97 23.33 26.72
N VAL A 98 2.67 23.43 27.04
CA VAL A 98 1.73 22.30 26.95
C VAL A 98 1.56 21.84 25.50
N PHE A 99 1.53 22.78 24.54
CA PHE A 99 1.44 22.44 23.13
C PHE A 99 2.70 21.71 22.63
N VAL A 100 3.90 22.22 22.94
CA VAL A 100 5.16 21.56 22.57
C VAL A 100 5.28 20.19 23.22
N LEU A 101 4.83 20.05 24.47
CA LEU A 101 4.77 18.74 25.14
C LEU A 101 3.77 17.80 24.47
N MET A 102 2.57 18.25 24.13
CA MET A 102 1.56 17.37 23.53
C MET A 102 1.95 16.95 22.11
N VAL A 103 2.46 17.89 21.30
CA VAL A 103 3.01 17.62 19.95
C VAL A 103 4.24 16.73 20.07
N GLY A 104 5.14 17.02 21.01
CA GLY A 104 6.29 16.18 21.31
C GLY A 104 5.88 14.76 21.67
N LEU A 105 4.88 14.59 22.54
CA LEU A 105 4.36 13.29 22.98
C LEU A 105 3.72 12.53 21.82
N THR A 106 2.89 13.19 21.02
CA THR A 106 2.27 12.58 19.83
C THR A 106 3.31 12.21 18.78
N LEU A 107 4.31 13.06 18.55
CA LEU A 107 5.43 12.76 17.66
C LEU A 107 6.24 11.58 18.20
N THR A 108 6.56 11.55 19.49
CA THR A 108 7.28 10.41 20.09
C THR A 108 6.44 9.14 20.05
N CYS A 109 5.13 9.18 20.31
CA CYS A 109 4.26 8.00 20.19
C CYS A 109 4.14 7.50 18.75
N GLN A 110 4.14 8.39 17.77
CA GLN A 110 4.18 8.04 16.34
C GLN A 110 5.56 7.52 15.92
N LEU A 111 6.65 8.07 16.46
CA LEU A 111 8.03 7.67 16.16
C LEU A 111 8.47 6.40 16.89
N SER A 112 7.92 6.13 18.09
CA SER A 112 8.26 4.98 18.92
C SER A 112 7.44 3.73 18.58
N GLY A 113 6.60 3.79 17.54
CA GLY A 113 5.84 2.63 17.03
C GLY A 113 4.76 2.08 17.98
N LEU A 114 4.50 2.74 19.11
CA LEU A 114 3.56 2.26 20.13
C LEU A 114 2.09 2.39 19.70
N CYS A 115 1.79 3.20 18.70
CA CYS A 115 0.48 3.32 18.07
C CYS A 115 0.47 2.90 16.59
N SER A 116 1.46 2.12 16.16
CA SER A 116 1.42 1.51 14.84
C SER A 116 0.25 0.53 14.82
N SER A 117 -0.81 0.87 14.07
CA SER A 117 -1.85 -0.08 13.68
C SER A 117 -1.15 -1.38 13.27
N PRO A 118 -1.59 -2.57 13.74
CA PRO A 118 -0.87 -3.82 13.54
C PRO A 118 -0.47 -3.93 12.07
N GLU A 119 0.84 -3.83 11.85
CA GLU A 119 1.41 -3.69 10.52
C GLU A 119 1.01 -4.95 9.74
N ASN A 120 0.44 -4.78 8.55
CA ASN A 120 -0.02 -5.93 7.77
C ASN A 120 1.20 -6.84 7.54
N PRO A 121 1.17 -8.11 7.96
CA PRO A 121 2.34 -8.99 7.85
C PRO A 121 2.79 -9.18 6.39
N ILE A 122 1.88 -8.99 5.43
CA ILE A 122 2.22 -8.99 4.00
C ILE A 122 3.10 -7.76 3.64
N ASP A 123 2.86 -6.59 4.23
CA ASP A 123 3.59 -5.34 3.93
C ASP A 123 5.05 -5.41 4.41
N THR A 124 5.27 -5.94 5.61
CA THR A 124 6.62 -6.16 6.17
C THR A 124 7.40 -7.17 5.32
N THR A 125 6.71 -8.20 4.84
CA THR A 125 7.29 -9.20 3.95
C THR A 125 7.69 -8.60 2.59
N PHE A 126 6.88 -7.69 2.03
CA PHE A 126 7.21 -7.00 0.77
C PHE A 126 8.53 -6.23 0.87
N GLN A 127 8.76 -5.52 1.98
CA GLN A 127 10.01 -4.79 2.19
C GLN A 127 11.23 -5.73 2.22
N THR A 128 11.07 -6.90 2.85
CA THR A 128 12.13 -7.92 2.92
C THR A 128 12.49 -8.47 1.54
N ILE A 129 11.51 -8.73 0.68
CA ILE A 129 11.77 -9.19 -0.69
C ILE A 129 12.36 -8.08 -1.55
N TYR A 130 11.83 -6.86 -1.45
CA TYR A 130 12.31 -5.71 -2.21
C TYR A 130 13.80 -5.42 -1.92
N ALA A 131 14.21 -5.50 -0.66
CA ALA A 131 15.62 -5.31 -0.27
C ALA A 131 16.57 -6.37 -0.87
N ASN A 132 16.06 -7.55 -1.23
CA ASN A 132 16.82 -8.68 -1.78
C ASN A 132 16.57 -8.90 -3.28
N GLN A 133 15.93 -7.94 -3.95
CA GLN A 133 15.49 -8.07 -5.33
C GLN A 133 16.65 -7.87 -6.31
N THR A 134 16.74 -8.75 -7.29
CA THR A 134 17.72 -8.65 -8.38
C THR A 134 17.07 -8.03 -9.61
N THR A 135 17.87 -7.41 -10.49
CA THR A 135 17.39 -6.88 -11.79
C THR A 135 16.66 -7.94 -12.60
N GLN A 136 17.12 -9.21 -12.54
CA GLN A 136 16.45 -10.32 -13.21
C GLN A 136 15.06 -10.61 -12.64
N THR A 137 14.87 -10.52 -11.32
CA THR A 137 13.55 -10.68 -10.70
C THR A 137 12.63 -9.51 -11.05
N GLU A 138 13.17 -8.29 -11.09
CA GLU A 138 12.43 -7.09 -11.50
C GLU A 138 11.94 -7.20 -12.96
N GLU A 139 12.81 -7.61 -13.89
CA GLU A 139 12.43 -7.85 -15.29
C GLU A 139 11.34 -8.91 -15.39
N LYS A 140 11.48 -10.05 -14.69
CA LYS A 140 10.45 -11.10 -14.64
C LYS A 140 9.12 -10.59 -14.11
N LEU A 141 9.14 -9.69 -13.12
CA LEU A 141 7.93 -9.06 -12.60
C LEU A 141 7.29 -8.13 -13.63
N ARG A 142 8.08 -7.32 -14.35
CA ARG A 142 7.58 -6.46 -15.44
C ARG A 142 7.00 -7.27 -16.60
N GLU A 143 7.62 -8.40 -16.91
CA GLU A 143 7.14 -9.33 -17.94
C GLU A 143 5.94 -10.16 -17.52
N LEU A 144 5.68 -10.27 -16.20
CA LEU A 144 4.54 -11.00 -15.67
C LEU A 144 3.25 -10.23 -15.99
N LYS A 145 2.69 -10.55 -17.15
CA LYS A 145 1.37 -10.08 -17.58
C LYS A 145 0.29 -11.05 -17.14
N PHE A 146 -0.66 -10.58 -16.35
CA PHE A 146 -1.84 -11.37 -16.00
C PHE A 146 -2.76 -11.48 -17.21
N ARG A 147 -3.54 -12.56 -17.32
CA ARG A 147 -4.40 -12.79 -18.49
C ARG A 147 -5.38 -11.64 -18.74
N TRP A 148 -5.91 -11.05 -17.68
CA TRP A 148 -6.81 -9.90 -17.74
C TRP A 148 -6.13 -8.58 -18.16
N GLU A 149 -4.79 -8.53 -18.26
CA GLU A 149 -4.03 -7.34 -18.70
C GLU A 149 -3.75 -7.33 -20.21
N ARG A 150 -3.99 -8.43 -20.93
CA ARG A 150 -3.63 -8.57 -22.36
C ARG A 150 -4.74 -8.02 -23.28
N ASP A 151 -4.32 -7.21 -24.25
CA ASP A 151 -5.00 -6.72 -25.47
C ASP A 151 -6.39 -6.09 -25.35
N GLY A 152 -6.47 -4.76 -25.48
CA GLY A 152 -7.71 -3.98 -25.64
C GLY A 152 -8.67 -4.03 -24.45
N ALA A 153 -8.43 -4.95 -23.51
CA ALA A 153 -9.25 -5.25 -22.37
C ALA A 153 -8.90 -4.44 -21.12
N ASN A 154 -7.97 -3.49 -21.20
CA ASN A 154 -7.86 -2.47 -20.13
C ASN A 154 -9.02 -1.46 -20.16
N VAL A 155 -9.83 -1.44 -21.22
CA VAL A 155 -11.19 -0.85 -21.21
C VAL A 155 -12.22 -1.87 -20.68
N GLN A 156 -11.89 -3.17 -20.65
CA GLN A 156 -12.79 -4.30 -20.42
C GLN A 156 -12.58 -5.16 -19.16
N ALA A 157 -11.54 -4.96 -18.34
CA ALA A 157 -11.55 -5.40 -16.94
C ALA A 157 -12.68 -4.67 -16.16
N PHE A 158 -13.19 -3.58 -16.76
CA PHE A 158 -14.45 -2.88 -16.48
C PHE A 158 -15.49 -2.99 -17.62
N SER A 159 -15.41 -4.01 -18.50
CA SER A 159 -16.41 -4.18 -19.56
C SER A 159 -17.72 -4.62 -18.95
N PRO A 160 -18.86 -4.10 -19.43
CA PRO A 160 -20.17 -4.50 -18.93
C PRO A 160 -20.56 -5.95 -19.25
N ASN A 161 -19.85 -6.63 -20.18
CA ASN A 161 -20.44 -7.75 -20.93
C ASN A 161 -20.04 -9.16 -20.47
N ALA A 162 -19.24 -9.32 -19.42
CA ALA A 162 -19.11 -10.59 -18.69
C ALA A 162 -18.90 -10.28 -17.19
N PRO A 163 -19.81 -10.68 -16.28
CA PRO A 163 -19.75 -10.23 -14.89
C PRO A 163 -18.68 -10.99 -14.11
N VAL A 164 -17.40 -10.62 -14.26
CA VAL A 164 -16.33 -11.10 -13.37
C VAL A 164 -16.73 -10.78 -11.93
N SER A 165 -16.72 -11.79 -11.06
CA SER A 165 -17.14 -11.64 -9.67
C SER A 165 -16.32 -10.58 -8.96
N LYS A 166 -16.92 -9.87 -7.99
CA LYS A 166 -16.19 -8.86 -7.20
C LYS A 166 -14.98 -9.46 -6.45
N ALA A 167 -15.07 -10.73 -6.04
CA ALA A 167 -13.95 -11.49 -5.48
C ALA A 167 -12.77 -11.59 -6.46
N ALA A 168 -13.04 -12.02 -7.70
CA ALA A 168 -11.99 -12.14 -8.72
C ALA A 168 -11.38 -10.78 -9.08
N LYS A 169 -12.18 -9.70 -9.11
CA LYS A 169 -11.67 -8.33 -9.28
C LYS A 169 -10.78 -7.89 -8.13
N ALA A 170 -11.18 -8.15 -6.89
CA ALA A 170 -10.38 -7.84 -5.71
C ALA A 170 -9.06 -8.63 -5.70
N PHE A 171 -9.10 -9.93 -6.02
CA PHE A 171 -7.90 -10.75 -6.16
C PHE A 171 -6.96 -10.25 -7.27
N GLY A 172 -7.49 -9.93 -8.46
CA GLY A 172 -6.71 -9.33 -9.55
C GLY A 172 -6.09 -7.98 -9.17
N ALA A 173 -6.85 -7.11 -8.50
CA ALA A 173 -6.33 -5.86 -7.94
C ALA A 173 -5.22 -6.10 -6.92
N GLY A 174 -5.34 -7.13 -6.09
CA GLY A 174 -4.31 -7.57 -5.15
C GLY A 174 -3.02 -8.00 -5.85
N LEU A 175 -3.13 -8.79 -6.92
CA LEU A 175 -1.99 -9.22 -7.74
C LEU A 175 -1.25 -8.02 -8.34
N LEU A 176 -1.99 -7.08 -8.95
CA LEU A 176 -1.43 -5.86 -9.50
C LEU A 176 -0.76 -5.02 -8.41
N SER A 177 -1.48 -4.76 -7.32
CA SER A 177 -0.96 -3.96 -6.20
C SER A 177 0.30 -4.57 -5.60
N GLY A 178 0.38 -5.90 -5.48
CA GLY A 178 1.57 -6.58 -4.98
C GLY A 178 2.73 -6.55 -5.97
N ARG A 179 2.46 -6.68 -7.28
CA ARG A 179 3.49 -6.49 -8.32
C ARG A 179 4.06 -5.08 -8.27
N GLU A 180 3.21 -4.06 -8.25
CA GLU A 180 3.66 -2.67 -8.21
C GLU A 180 4.45 -2.37 -6.92
N ALA A 181 4.02 -2.90 -5.77
CA ALA A 181 4.78 -2.78 -4.52
C ALA A 181 6.18 -3.40 -4.61
N LEU A 182 6.32 -4.57 -5.25
CA LEU A 182 7.63 -5.19 -5.53
C LEU A 182 8.45 -4.44 -6.58
N LEU A 183 7.84 -3.60 -7.40
CA LEU A 183 8.56 -2.73 -8.33
C LEU A 183 8.93 -1.37 -7.70
N GLY A 184 8.71 -1.22 -6.39
CA GLY A 184 8.93 0.05 -5.68
C GLY A 184 7.93 1.15 -6.08
N GLN A 185 6.81 0.78 -6.68
CA GLN A 185 5.73 1.71 -7.03
C GLN A 185 4.68 1.75 -5.92
N VAL A 186 3.98 2.88 -5.83
CA VAL A 186 2.95 3.09 -4.81
C VAL A 186 1.78 2.12 -5.05
N ALA A 187 1.41 1.36 -4.01
CA ALA A 187 0.27 0.45 -4.05
C ALA A 187 -1.03 1.24 -4.37
N LEU A 188 -1.66 0.92 -5.50
CA LEU A 188 -2.69 1.77 -6.10
C LEU A 188 -4.07 1.73 -5.41
N GLN A 189 -4.36 0.78 -4.50
CA GLN A 189 -5.76 0.55 -4.08
C GLN A 189 -5.96 0.06 -2.62
N GLU A 190 -5.84 0.96 -1.65
CA GLU A 190 -6.21 0.70 -0.25
C GLU A 190 -7.73 0.50 -0.04
N SER A 191 -8.58 0.92 -0.99
CA SER A 191 -10.03 0.88 -0.84
C SER A 191 -10.59 -0.54 -0.66
N TRP A 192 -9.95 -1.56 -1.27
CA TRP A 192 -10.37 -2.96 -1.13
C TRP A 192 -10.23 -3.48 0.30
N LEU A 193 -9.26 -2.98 1.06
CA LEU A 193 -9.03 -3.36 2.45
C LEU A 193 -10.21 -2.99 3.36
N LYS A 194 -11.06 -2.05 2.95
CA LYS A 194 -12.25 -1.59 3.67
C LYS A 194 -13.53 -2.31 3.23
N THR A 195 -13.44 -3.27 2.32
CA THR A 195 -14.60 -4.00 1.77
C THR A 195 -14.64 -5.44 2.27
N GLN A 196 -15.77 -6.13 2.08
CA GLN A 196 -15.90 -7.58 2.34
C GLN A 196 -14.96 -8.46 1.48
N TRP A 197 -14.34 -7.89 0.43
CA TRP A 197 -13.41 -8.58 -0.46
C TRP A 197 -11.94 -8.37 -0.05
N LYS A 198 -11.69 -7.82 1.15
CA LYS A 198 -10.35 -7.63 1.71
C LYS A 198 -9.49 -8.90 1.59
N ASN A 199 -10.03 -10.05 1.98
CA ASN A 199 -9.27 -11.30 1.98
C ASN A 199 -8.91 -11.79 0.56
N ASP A 200 -9.78 -11.55 -0.43
CA ASP A 200 -9.48 -11.84 -1.84
C ASP A 200 -8.35 -10.93 -2.34
N PHE A 201 -8.38 -9.65 -1.99
CA PHE A 201 -7.32 -8.69 -2.30
C PHE A 201 -5.99 -9.04 -1.62
N GLU A 202 -5.99 -9.32 -0.32
CA GLU A 202 -4.80 -9.74 0.42
C GLU A 202 -4.24 -11.06 -0.11
N LEU A 203 -5.10 -12.02 -0.48
CA LEU A 203 -4.68 -13.25 -1.14
C LEU A 203 -3.95 -12.96 -2.45
N GLY A 204 -4.43 -12.02 -3.26
CA GLY A 204 -3.75 -11.59 -4.49
C GLY A 204 -2.36 -11.04 -4.21
N ARG A 205 -2.24 -10.12 -3.24
CA ARG A 205 -0.96 -9.54 -2.82
C ARG A 205 0.02 -10.61 -2.31
N TRP A 206 -0.45 -11.50 -1.45
CA TRP A 206 0.35 -12.59 -0.92
C TRP A 206 0.80 -13.58 -2.00
N THR A 207 -0.07 -13.86 -2.98
CA THR A 207 0.23 -14.80 -4.07
C THR A 207 1.39 -14.32 -4.94
N ILE A 208 1.43 -13.03 -5.31
CA ILE A 208 2.53 -12.46 -6.09
C ILE A 208 3.81 -12.34 -5.25
N LEU A 209 3.68 -12.02 -3.96
CA LEU A 209 4.79 -12.01 -3.02
C LEU A 209 5.44 -13.39 -2.94
N LEU A 210 4.64 -14.44 -2.71
CA LEU A 210 5.15 -15.79 -2.55
C LEU A 210 5.75 -16.35 -3.84
N TRP A 211 5.16 -15.98 -4.99
CA TRP A 211 5.70 -16.34 -6.30
C TRP A 211 7.07 -15.72 -6.50
N THR A 212 7.24 -14.45 -6.15
CA THR A 212 8.53 -13.74 -6.19
C THR A 212 9.52 -14.38 -5.24
N ALA A 213 9.15 -14.53 -3.97
CA ALA A 213 9.94 -15.16 -2.91
C ALA A 213 10.46 -16.56 -3.30
N SER A 214 9.67 -17.34 -4.07
CA SER A 214 10.08 -18.66 -4.56
C SER A 214 11.30 -18.64 -5.50
N HIS A 215 11.72 -17.48 -6.00
CA HIS A 215 12.92 -17.27 -6.81
C HIS A 215 14.18 -16.99 -5.97
N HIS A 216 14.02 -16.78 -4.67
CA HIS A 216 15.10 -16.37 -3.78
C HIS A 216 15.40 -17.45 -2.73
N ASP A 217 16.62 -17.41 -2.22
CA ASP A 217 17.04 -18.18 -1.06
C ASP A 217 16.82 -17.34 0.19
N LEU A 218 15.64 -17.51 0.78
CA LEU A 218 15.18 -16.79 1.96
C LEU A 218 15.32 -17.67 3.20
N PRO A 219 15.58 -17.07 4.38
CA PRO A 219 15.75 -17.81 5.62
C PRO A 219 14.49 -18.56 6.03
N GLU A 220 14.64 -19.60 6.86
CA GLU A 220 13.52 -20.41 7.36
C GLU A 220 12.44 -19.56 8.06
N THR A 221 12.87 -18.57 8.85
CA THR A 221 11.98 -17.62 9.55
C THR A 221 11.04 -16.86 8.62
N PHE A 222 11.47 -16.57 7.38
CA PHE A 222 10.60 -15.96 6.38
C PHE A 222 9.46 -16.91 5.99
N TRP A 223 9.77 -18.20 5.79
CA TRP A 223 8.79 -19.20 5.40
C TRP A 223 7.84 -19.56 6.53
N ASP A 224 8.28 -19.51 7.79
CA ASP A 224 7.39 -19.60 8.96
C ASP A 224 6.33 -18.49 8.93
N GLN A 225 6.75 -17.23 8.71
CA GLN A 225 5.81 -16.12 8.57
C GLN A 225 4.84 -16.34 7.39
N GLN A 226 5.30 -16.93 6.28
CA GLN A 226 4.41 -17.23 5.15
C GLN A 226 3.38 -18.32 5.49
N ARG A 227 3.75 -19.32 6.30
CA ARG A 227 2.83 -20.34 6.82
C ARG A 227 1.78 -19.74 7.75
N ASP A 228 2.16 -18.77 8.58
CA ASP A 228 1.23 -18.05 9.44
C ASP A 228 0.24 -17.21 8.63
N ILE A 229 0.72 -16.45 7.64
CA ILE A 229 -0.14 -15.68 6.73
C ILE A 229 -1.09 -16.61 5.97
N PHE A 230 -0.58 -17.75 5.47
CA PHE A 230 -1.40 -18.76 4.80
C PHE A 230 -2.51 -19.28 5.71
N SER A 231 -2.19 -19.61 6.97
CA SER A 231 -3.15 -20.09 7.96
C SER A 231 -4.26 -19.08 8.22
N GLN A 232 -3.90 -17.79 8.35
CA GLN A 232 -4.86 -16.69 8.54
C GLN A 232 -5.79 -16.51 7.32
N LEU A 233 -5.22 -16.47 6.11
CA LEU A 233 -6.00 -16.37 4.87
C LEU A 233 -6.94 -17.58 4.71
N LYS A 234 -6.43 -18.80 4.91
CA LYS A 234 -7.22 -20.04 4.85
C LYS A 234 -8.38 -20.00 5.84
N ALA A 235 -8.14 -19.66 7.11
CA ALA A 235 -9.19 -19.54 8.12
C ALA A 235 -10.26 -18.51 7.71
N ALA A 236 -9.84 -17.37 7.15
CA ALA A 236 -10.76 -16.34 6.68
C ALA A 236 -11.63 -16.80 5.49
N PHE A 237 -11.10 -17.64 4.60
CA PHE A 237 -11.90 -18.25 3.53
C PHE A 237 -12.80 -19.38 4.01
N VAL A 238 -12.37 -20.18 5.00
CA VAL A 238 -13.22 -21.23 5.63
C VAL A 238 -14.46 -20.61 6.27
N ALA A 239 -14.32 -19.44 6.91
CA ALA A 239 -15.43 -18.73 7.53
C ALA A 239 -16.49 -18.21 6.52
N ARG A 240 -16.22 -18.25 5.22
CA ARG A 240 -17.12 -17.72 4.18
C ARG A 240 -17.67 -18.85 3.31
N ALA A 241 -18.99 -18.97 3.20
CA ALA A 241 -19.68 -20.11 2.58
C ALA A 241 -19.39 -20.32 1.08
N GLU A 242 -18.98 -19.28 0.35
CA GLU A 242 -18.83 -19.28 -1.12
C GLU A 242 -17.36 -19.28 -1.59
N THR A 243 -16.51 -20.12 -0.99
CA THR A 243 -15.05 -20.09 -1.22
C THR A 243 -14.45 -21.45 -1.55
N LYS A 244 -15.28 -22.48 -1.79
CA LYS A 244 -14.83 -23.87 -2.07
C LYS A 244 -13.72 -23.95 -3.13
N LYS A 245 -13.82 -23.14 -4.19
CA LYS A 245 -12.81 -23.05 -5.26
C LYS A 245 -11.46 -22.52 -4.76
N VAL A 246 -11.48 -21.45 -3.95
CA VAL A 246 -10.28 -20.85 -3.36
C VAL A 246 -9.65 -21.83 -2.36
N LEU A 247 -10.45 -22.39 -1.45
CA LEU A 247 -9.99 -23.37 -0.46
C LEU A 247 -9.33 -24.59 -1.13
N PHE A 248 -9.92 -25.10 -2.22
CA PHE A 248 -9.31 -26.19 -2.98
C PHE A 248 -7.92 -25.82 -3.51
N GLN A 249 -7.72 -24.60 -4.05
CA GLN A 249 -6.41 -24.16 -4.50
C GLN A 249 -5.43 -24.07 -3.32
N LEU A 250 -5.84 -23.44 -2.23
CA LEU A 250 -5.00 -23.29 -1.05
C LEU A 250 -4.56 -24.66 -0.47
N GLU A 251 -5.52 -25.54 -0.18
CA GLU A 251 -5.26 -26.82 0.49
C GLU A 251 -4.60 -27.86 -0.40
N LYS A 252 -5.00 -27.95 -1.68
CA LYS A 252 -4.54 -29.04 -2.56
C LYS A 252 -3.39 -28.65 -3.44
N LYS A 253 -3.16 -27.35 -3.68
CA LYS A 253 -2.12 -26.87 -4.61
C LYS A 253 -1.03 -26.05 -3.95
N ILE A 254 -1.31 -25.38 -2.83
CA ILE A 254 -0.33 -24.48 -2.19
C ILE A 254 0.24 -25.07 -0.90
N GLU A 255 -0.61 -25.47 0.05
CA GLU A 255 -0.23 -25.99 1.37
C GLU A 255 0.84 -27.10 1.32
N PRO A 256 0.71 -28.16 0.48
CA PRO A 256 1.67 -29.27 0.49
C PRO A 256 3.06 -28.89 0.00
N HIS A 257 3.19 -27.75 -0.69
CA HIS A 257 4.47 -27.23 -1.16
C HIS A 257 5.02 -26.17 -0.23
N LEU A 258 4.17 -25.41 0.45
CA LEU A 258 4.58 -24.43 1.45
C LEU A 258 5.16 -25.09 2.71
N GLU A 259 4.61 -26.24 3.12
CA GLU A 259 5.11 -27.03 4.25
C GLU A 259 6.52 -27.61 4.03
N LYS A 260 6.94 -27.78 2.77
CA LYS A 260 8.25 -28.36 2.42
C LYS A 260 9.38 -27.33 2.35
N LEU A 261 9.05 -26.04 2.46
CA LEU A 261 10.02 -24.96 2.40
C LEU A 261 10.71 -24.70 3.75
N PRO A 262 12.01 -24.31 3.75
CA PRO A 262 12.81 -23.90 2.59
C PRO A 262 13.45 -25.03 1.76
N ALA A 263 13.46 -26.27 2.28
CA ALA A 263 14.26 -27.38 1.78
C ALA A 263 13.90 -27.80 0.34
N ASP A 264 12.64 -28.10 0.09
CA ASP A 264 12.17 -28.60 -1.21
C ASP A 264 10.83 -27.96 -1.60
N GLY A 265 10.56 -27.90 -2.91
CA GLY A 265 9.22 -27.53 -3.40
C GLY A 265 9.06 -26.10 -3.92
N LYS A 266 10.09 -25.25 -3.91
CA LYS A 266 10.03 -23.88 -4.50
C LYS A 266 9.50 -23.89 -5.95
N LYS A 267 9.99 -24.83 -6.77
CA LYS A 267 9.58 -25.00 -8.17
C LYS A 267 8.10 -25.39 -8.29
N ALA A 268 7.66 -26.36 -7.49
CA ALA A 268 6.26 -26.82 -7.49
C ALA A 268 5.32 -25.74 -6.97
N LEU A 269 5.71 -25.03 -5.91
CA LEU A 269 4.98 -23.89 -5.38
C LEU A 269 4.81 -22.80 -6.44
N ARG A 270 5.90 -22.39 -7.11
CA ARG A 270 5.86 -21.37 -8.17
C ARG A 270 4.89 -21.73 -9.29
N PHE A 271 4.93 -22.98 -9.73
CA PHE A 271 4.06 -23.49 -10.78
C PHE A 271 2.58 -23.47 -10.35
N ASN A 272 2.28 -23.91 -9.13
CA ASN A 272 0.92 -23.90 -8.60
C ASN A 272 0.40 -22.49 -8.30
N LEU A 273 1.24 -21.57 -7.82
CA LEU A 273 0.88 -20.15 -7.66
C LEU A 273 0.51 -19.53 -9.00
N LYS A 274 1.28 -19.78 -10.07
CA LYS A 274 0.93 -19.29 -11.41
C LYS A 274 -0.41 -19.85 -11.89
N LYS A 275 -0.69 -21.13 -11.65
CA LYS A 275 -2.00 -21.72 -11.93
C LYS A 275 -3.13 -21.08 -11.12
N MET A 276 -2.89 -20.78 -9.85
CA MET A 276 -3.87 -20.12 -8.99
C MET A 276 -4.17 -18.70 -9.46
N MET A 277 -3.14 -17.93 -9.85
CA MET A 277 -3.31 -16.60 -10.45
C MET A 277 -4.21 -16.67 -11.70
N ASP A 278 -3.92 -17.59 -12.61
CA ASP A 278 -4.71 -17.80 -13.84
C ASP A 278 -6.15 -18.25 -13.55
N PHE A 279 -6.35 -19.08 -12.51
CA PHE A 279 -7.64 -19.67 -12.18
C PHE A 279 -8.57 -18.71 -11.41
N LEU A 280 -8.02 -17.91 -10.50
CA LEU A 280 -8.81 -16.99 -9.66
C LEU A 280 -9.00 -15.61 -10.29
N ALA A 281 -8.19 -15.25 -11.29
CA ALA A 281 -8.37 -14.05 -12.12
C ALA A 281 -8.54 -14.43 -13.61
N PRO A 282 -9.60 -15.17 -13.99
CA PRO A 282 -9.82 -15.59 -15.37
C PRO A 282 -10.20 -14.41 -16.28
N GLU A 283 -9.90 -14.55 -17.57
CA GLU A 283 -10.22 -13.55 -18.60
C GLU A 283 -11.74 -13.46 -18.90
N LYS A 284 -12.44 -14.59 -18.82
CA LYS A 284 -13.90 -14.71 -18.97
C LYS A 284 -14.42 -15.79 -18.02
N LEU A 285 -15.61 -15.60 -17.46
CA LEU A 285 -16.31 -16.69 -16.76
C LEU A 285 -16.69 -17.75 -17.81
N GLN A 286 -16.22 -18.99 -17.62
CA GLN A 286 -16.74 -20.17 -18.30
C GLN A 286 -18.10 -20.55 -17.75
#